data_AF-A0A935KQU8-F1
#
_entry.id   AF-A0A935KQU8-F1
#
_cell.length_a   1.000
_cell.length_b   1.000
_cell.length_c   1.000
_cell.angle_alpha   90.00
_cell.angle_beta   90.00
_cell.angle_gamma   90.00
#
_symmetry.space_group_name_H-M   'P 1'
#
loop_
_entity.id
_entity.type
_entity.pdbx_description
1 polymer ?
#
loop_
_entity_poly.entity_id
_entity_poly.type
_entity_poly.pdbx_seq_one_letter_code
_entity_poly.pdbx_strand_id
1 'polypeptide(L)' 'MHQNYPNPFNPKTIINNESRIRNFVLFKVYDIAGREVATPVNDFMPAGKHEVEFNA' A
#
# COMPACT_ATOMS: atom_id res chain seq x y z
N MET A 1 -6.03 -10.04 -18.04
CA MET A 1 -6.22 -10.98 -16.92
C MET A 1 -4.83 -11.44 -16.49
N HIS A 2 -4.19 -10.79 -15.51
CA HIS A 2 -2.91 -11.28 -14.96
C HIS A 2 -3.20 -11.92 -13.61
N GLN A 3 -3.08 -13.25 -13.58
CA GLN A 3 -3.20 -14.05 -12.37
C GLN A 3 -1.76 -14.20 -11.84
N ASN A 4 -1.44 -13.55 -10.72
CA ASN A 4 -0.13 -13.69 -10.09
C ASN A 4 -0.11 -14.96 -9.24
N TYR A 5 0.60 -16.00 -9.70
CA TYR A 5 1.05 -17.12 -8.85
C TYR A 5 2.20 -17.91 -9.53
N PRO A 6 3.21 -18.45 -8.80
CA PRO A 6 3.54 -18.28 -7.39
C PRO A 6 4.84 -17.46 -7.18
N ASN A 7 4.92 -16.63 -6.14
CA ASN A 7 6.23 -16.22 -5.59
C ASN A 7 6.26 -16.44 -4.07
N PRO A 8 7.12 -17.33 -3.52
CA PRO A 8 7.00 -17.79 -2.14
C PRO A 8 7.79 -17.01 -1.10
N PHE A 9 8.64 -16.02 -1.41
CA PHE A 9 9.48 -15.38 -0.38
C PHE A 9 10.03 -13.99 -0.75
N ASN A 10 9.19 -13.09 -1.27
CA ASN A 10 9.55 -11.67 -1.32
C ASN A 10 8.33 -10.80 -1.01
N PRO A 11 8.16 -10.29 0.23
CA PRO A 11 6.91 -9.72 0.71
C PRO A 11 6.73 -8.25 0.29
N LYS A 12 7.28 -7.87 -0.87
CA LYS A 12 7.26 -6.51 -1.37
C LYS A 12 5.99 -6.27 -2.18
N THR A 13 5.03 -5.60 -1.58
CA THR A 13 3.79 -5.15 -2.22
C THR A 13 3.94 -3.72 -2.67
N ILE A 14 3.73 -3.44 -3.95
CA ILE A 14 3.72 -2.07 -4.48
C ILE A 14 2.26 -1.59 -4.52
N ILE A 15 1.95 -0.63 -3.66
CA ILE A 15 0.64 0.03 -3.60
C ILE A 15 0.72 1.29 -4.45
N ASN A 16 0.02 1.29 -5.59
CA ASN A 16 -0.07 2.45 -6.46
C ASN A 16 -1.23 3.33 -6.02
N ASN A 17 -0.94 4.61 -5.75
CA ASN A 17 -1.93 5.63 -5.42
C ASN A 17 -1.85 6.76 -6.45
N GLU A 18 -2.97 7.10 -7.08
CA GLU A 18 -3.08 8.25 -7.96
C GLU A 18 -4.13 9.20 -7.43
N SER A 19 -3.71 10.43 -7.10
CA SER A 19 -4.61 11.48 -6.65
C SER A 19 -4.48 12.71 -7.53
N ARG A 20 -5.62 13.30 -7.90
CA ARG A 20 -5.68 14.54 -8.70
C ARG A 20 -5.46 15.81 -7.87
N ILE A 21 -5.51 15.69 -6.55
CA ILE A 21 -5.36 16.80 -5.59
C ILE A 21 -4.44 16.39 -4.46
N ARG A 22 -3.86 17.37 -3.75
CA ARG A 22 -3.15 17.08 -2.49
C ARG A 22 -4.18 16.64 -1.45
N ASN A 23 -4.00 15.46 -0.87
CA ASN A 23 -4.88 14.92 0.15
C ASN A 23 -4.10 14.12 1.18
N PHE A 24 -4.71 13.97 2.36
CA PHE A 24 -4.20 13.06 3.38
C PHE A 24 -4.43 11.62 2.95
N VAL A 25 -3.37 10.81 3.03
CA VAL A 25 -3.39 9.40 2.66
C VAL A 25 -3.01 8.59 3.89
N LEU A 26 -3.83 7.58 4.18
CA LEU A 26 -3.65 6.67 5.30
C LEU A 26 -3.80 5.24 4.78
N PHE A 27 -2.70 4.50 4.74
CA PHE A 27 -2.70 3.08 4.44
C PHE A 27 -2.47 2.30 5.73
N LYS A 28 -3.45 1.45 6.07
CA LYS A 28 -3.40 0.55 7.23
C LYS A 28 -3.46 -0.90 6.75
N VAL A 29 -2.61 -1.72 7.32
CA VAL A 29 -2.55 -3.16 7.06
C VAL A 29 -3.13 -3.87 8.26
N TYR A 30 -4.06 -4.79 8.01
CA TYR A 30 -4.72 -5.59 9.03
C TYR A 30 -4.46 -7.08 8.80
N ASP A 31 -4.35 -7.85 9.88
CA ASP A 31 -4.32 -9.31 9.80
C ASP A 31 -5.73 -9.91 9.64
N ILE A 32 -5.79 -11.22 9.45
CA ILE A 32 -7.06 -11.95 9.30
C ILE A 32 -7.95 -11.89 10.55
N ALA A 33 -7.40 -11.51 11.71
CA ALA A 33 -8.12 -11.30 12.95
C ALA A 33 -8.58 -9.83 13.12
N GLY A 34 -8.30 -8.96 12.15
CA GLY A 34 -8.66 -7.54 12.18
C GLY A 34 -7.72 -6.66 13.02
N ARG A 35 -6.55 -7.15 13.41
CA ARG A 35 -5.55 -6.36 14.15
C ARG A 35 -4.72 -5.54 13.19
N GLU A 36 -4.53 -4.24 13.48
CA GLU A 36 -3.64 -3.36 12.70
C GLU A 36 -2.19 -3.80 12.94
N VAL A 37 -1.50 -4.19 11.86
CA VAL A 37 -0.12 -4.70 11.91
C VAL A 37 0.90 -3.70 11.36
N ALA A 38 0.50 -2.77 10.50
CA ALA A 38 1.37 -1.73 9.97
C ALA A 38 0.57 -0.55 9.40
N THR A 39 1.22 0.62 9.37
CA THR A 39 0.67 1.85 8.78
C THR A 39 1.69 2.47 7.82
N PRO A 40 1.92 1.89 6.63
CA PRO A 40 3.00 2.32 5.72
C PRO A 40 2.87 3.76 5.20
N VAL A 41 1.67 4.34 5.20
CA VAL A 41 1.47 5.76 4.85
C VAL A 41 0.51 6.40 5.83
N ASN A 42 0.89 7.57 6.34
CA ASN A 42 0.11 8.39 7.25
C ASN A 42 0.49 9.87 7.08
N ASP A 43 0.35 10.40 5.86
CA ASP A 43 0.80 11.75 5.53
C ASP A 43 0.00 12.39 4.38
N PHE A 44 0.14 13.72 4.21
CA PHE A 44 -0.38 14.48 3.08
C PHE A 44 0.47 14.26 1.82
N MET A 45 -0.07 13.50 0.88
CA MET A 45 0.57 13.28 -0.41
C MET A 45 0.14 14.36 -1.42
N PRO A 46 1.07 14.90 -2.24
CA PRO A 46 0.71 15.85 -3.29
C PRO A 46 -0.08 15.15 -4.41
N ALA A 47 -0.74 15.95 -5.27
CA ALA A 47 -1.35 15.42 -6.48
C ALA A 47 -0.30 14.74 -7.37
N GLY A 48 -0.62 13.56 -7.90
CA GLY A 48 0.27 12.76 -8.72
C GLY A 48 0.11 11.26 -8.48
N LYS A 49 0.97 10.51 -9.16
CA LYS A 49 1.14 9.07 -8.98
C LYS A 49 2.22 8.83 -7.94
N HIS A 50 1.90 7.99 -6.96
CA HIS A 50 2.80 7.59 -5.90
C HIS A 50 2.84 6.08 -5.82
N GLU A 51 4.06 5.55 -5.77
CA GLU A 51 4.31 4.14 -5.53
C GLU A 51 4.76 3.99 -4.09
N VAL A 52 3.95 3.28 -3.30
CA VAL A 52 4.25 2.98 -1.91
C VAL A 52 4.67 1.53 -1.84
N GLU A 53 5.92 1.32 -1.46
CA GLU A 53 6.46 -0.01 -1.23
C GLU A 53 6.15 -0.45 0.20
N PHE A 54 5.37 -1.53 0.34
CA PHE A 54 5.11 -2.18 1.61
C PHE A 54 5.87 -3.51 1.65
N ASN A 55 6.80 -3.65 2.60
CA ASN A 55 7.47 -4.91 2.89
C ASN A 55 6.72 -5.59 4.06
N ALA A 56 6.13 -6.76 3.80
CA ALA A 56 5.39 -7.55 4.81
C ALA A 56 6.31 -8.46 5.65
#